data_AF-A0A2W4PFD1-F1
#
_entry.id   AF-A0A2W4PFD1-F1
#
_cell.length_a   1.000
_cell.length_b   1.000
_cell.length_c   1.000
_cell.angle_alpha   90.00
_cell.angle_beta   90.00
_cell.angle_gamma   90.00
#
_symmetry.space_group_name_H-M   'P 1'
#
loop_
_entity.id
_entity.type
_entity.pdbx_description
1 polymer ?
#
loop_
_entity_poly.entity_id
_entity_poly.type
_entity_poly.pdbx_seq_one_letter_code
_entity_poly.pdbx_strand_id
1 'polypeptide(L)'
;MLRYAPLKIVALCMALSACVTINVYFPAAAAEKAADRVIDDIFGPDASPRDTRSRVEEPSARSEPERSAAAVFAEPATRVLLAAASGVLDLLVPPAQAQADLRISTPAVTQLRQSLRARHQQLKPYYESGAVGFARDGSIQVRDQNLIPLAERNAVRKLVADDNADRAALYREIANANGRPDWEADIRATFAQRWIQRVAAAGWYYQDADGTWTRQ
;
A
#
# COMPACT_ATOMS: atom_id res chain seq x y z
N MET A 1 13.99 -31.84 46.59
CA MET A 1 13.79 -30.43 46.19
C MET A 1 13.46 -30.22 44.70
N LEU A 2 13.67 -31.22 43.81
CA LEU A 2 13.41 -31.10 42.36
C LEU A 2 11.93 -31.17 41.91
N ARG A 3 10.98 -31.59 42.78
CA ARG A 3 9.57 -31.84 42.38
C ARG A 3 8.77 -30.59 42.02
N TYR A 4 9.19 -29.41 42.48
CA TYR A 4 8.54 -28.13 42.20
C TYR A 4 9.26 -27.31 41.12
N ALA A 5 10.35 -27.82 40.56
CA ALA A 5 11.07 -27.20 39.46
C ALA A 5 10.16 -26.91 38.23
N PRO A 6 9.28 -27.82 37.77
CA PRO A 6 8.43 -27.52 36.61
C PRO A 6 7.40 -26.42 36.91
N LEU A 7 6.86 -26.38 38.13
CA LEU A 7 5.89 -25.34 38.54
C LEU A 7 6.53 -23.95 38.59
N LYS A 8 7.79 -23.87 39.05
CA LYS A 8 8.57 -22.62 39.05
C LYS A 8 8.94 -22.17 37.64
N ILE A 9 9.24 -23.11 36.74
CA ILE A 9 9.53 -22.82 35.33
C ILE A 9 8.27 -22.29 34.63
N VAL A 10 7.10 -22.92 34.86
CA VAL A 10 5.82 -22.45 34.28
C VAL A 10 5.45 -21.06 34.80
N ALA A 11 5.59 -20.81 36.10
CA ALA A 11 5.32 -19.49 36.68
C ALA A 11 6.28 -18.40 36.15
N LEU A 12 7.55 -18.74 35.93
CA LEU A 12 8.53 -17.85 35.32
C LEU A 12 8.18 -17.53 33.85
N CYS A 13 7.76 -18.54 33.08
CA CYS A 13 7.31 -18.34 31.69
C CYS A 13 6.05 -17.48 31.59
N MET A 14 5.08 -17.64 32.50
CA MET A 14 3.88 -16.78 32.59
C MET A 14 4.22 -15.35 33.02
N ALA A 15 5.21 -15.16 33.89
CA ALA A 15 5.64 -13.83 34.31
C ALA A 15 6.36 -13.05 33.18
N LEU A 16 7.02 -13.75 32.26
CA LEU A 16 7.75 -13.17 31.14
C LEU A 16 6.87 -12.78 29.94
N SER A 17 5.62 -13.24 29.87
CA SER A 17 4.72 -12.95 28.74
C SER A 17 3.81 -11.72 28.92
N ALA A 18 3.84 -11.07 30.09
CA ALA A 18 2.81 -10.09 30.46
C ALA A 18 3.01 -8.65 29.95
N CYS A 19 4.18 -8.32 29.39
CA CYS A 19 4.48 -6.93 29.00
C CYS A 19 5.07 -6.85 27.58
N VAL A 20 4.27 -7.16 26.55
CA VAL A 20 4.59 -6.68 25.20
C VAL A 20 4.03 -5.26 25.07
N THR A 21 4.91 -4.27 25.10
CA THR A 21 4.58 -2.91 24.64
C THR A 21 4.42 -2.97 23.12
N ILE A 22 3.22 -3.28 22.63
CA ILE A 22 2.93 -3.20 21.20
C ILE A 22 2.86 -1.71 20.85
N ASN A 23 4.00 -1.10 20.59
CA ASN A 23 4.05 0.21 19.95
C ASN A 23 3.66 0.01 18.48
N VAL A 24 2.38 0.13 18.16
CA VAL A 24 1.88 -0.05 16.79
C VAL A 24 2.38 1.14 15.97
N TYR A 25 3.50 0.95 15.29
CA TYR A 25 4.02 1.86 14.27
C TYR A 25 3.12 1.85 13.03
N PHE A 26 3.21 2.90 12.21
CA PHE A 26 2.47 2.99 10.96
C PHE A 26 2.84 1.84 9.99
N PRO A 27 1.89 1.02 9.52
CA PRO A 27 2.19 -0.14 8.69
C PRO A 27 2.39 0.28 7.22
N ALA A 28 3.53 0.90 6.92
CA ALA A 28 3.84 1.51 5.61
C ALA A 28 3.58 0.56 4.42
N ALA A 29 4.07 -0.69 4.48
CA ALA A 29 3.86 -1.66 3.41
C ALA A 29 2.37 -2.04 3.20
N ALA A 30 1.56 -2.04 4.26
CA ALA A 30 0.12 -2.27 4.13
C ALA A 30 -0.58 -1.05 3.53
N ALA A 31 -0.13 0.16 3.90
CA ALA A 31 -0.63 1.41 3.32
C ALA A 31 -0.26 1.55 1.83
N GLU A 32 0.93 1.14 1.41
CA GLU A 32 1.33 1.11 -0.01
C GLU A 32 0.43 0.19 -0.83
N LYS A 33 0.21 -1.04 -0.35
CA LYS A 33 -0.71 -2.00 -0.99
C LYS A 33 -2.14 -1.47 -1.04
N ALA A 34 -2.59 -0.81 0.03
CA ALA A 34 -3.91 -0.20 0.08
C ALA A 34 -4.02 0.95 -0.92
N ALA A 35 -3.01 1.82 -1.00
CA ALA A 35 -2.93 2.90 -1.95
C ALA A 35 -2.96 2.40 -3.39
N ASP A 36 -2.21 1.36 -3.73
CA ASP A 36 -2.24 0.75 -5.06
C ASP A 36 -3.63 0.29 -5.46
N ARG A 37 -4.30 -0.49 -4.58
CA ARG A 37 -5.66 -0.97 -4.86
C ARG A 37 -6.64 0.18 -5.06
N VAL A 38 -6.53 1.23 -4.25
CA VAL A 38 -7.42 2.41 -4.35
C VAL A 38 -7.13 3.21 -5.62
N ILE A 39 -5.87 3.42 -5.97
CA ILE A 39 -5.47 4.16 -7.17
C ILE A 39 -5.89 3.41 -8.43
N ASP A 40 -5.63 2.10 -8.48
CA ASP A 40 -6.04 1.24 -9.61
C ASP A 40 -7.57 1.25 -9.79
N ASP A 41 -8.31 1.26 -8.69
CA ASP A 41 -9.76 1.37 -8.69
C ASP A 41 -10.28 2.75 -9.17
N ILE A 42 -9.53 3.83 -8.93
CA ILE A 42 -9.89 5.19 -9.39
C ILE A 42 -9.56 5.38 -10.87
N PHE A 43 -8.40 4.88 -11.31
CA PHE A 43 -7.95 5.02 -12.69
C PHE A 43 -8.65 4.02 -13.64
N GLY A 44 -9.07 2.87 -13.12
CA GLY A 44 -9.69 1.82 -13.93
C GLY A 44 -8.68 1.12 -14.86
N PRO A 45 -9.17 0.22 -15.73
CA PRO A 45 -8.32 -0.60 -16.62
C PRO A 45 -7.52 0.21 -17.66
N ASP A 46 -7.83 1.51 -17.83
CA ASP A 46 -7.23 2.37 -18.86
C ASP A 46 -5.87 2.98 -18.47
N ALA A 47 -5.41 2.79 -17.22
CA ALA A 47 -4.11 3.29 -16.75
C ALA A 47 -3.00 2.23 -16.67
N SER A 48 -3.23 1.04 -17.21
CA SER A 48 -2.14 0.10 -17.46
C SER A 48 -1.31 0.59 -18.64
N PRO A 49 0.03 0.71 -18.52
CA PRO A 49 0.90 0.89 -19.67
C PRO A 49 0.58 -0.19 -20.69
N ARG A 50 0.50 0.22 -21.96
CA ARG A 50 0.24 -0.66 -23.09
C ARG A 50 1.41 -1.66 -23.22
N ASP A 51 1.32 -2.80 -22.56
CA ASP A 51 1.94 -4.05 -23.02
C ASP A 51 1.23 -5.31 -22.47
N THR A 52 0.94 -6.18 -23.44
CA THR A 52 0.79 -7.64 -23.45
C THR A 52 0.04 -8.44 -22.37
N ARG A 53 -0.72 -9.41 -22.90
CA ARG A 53 -0.84 -10.80 -22.43
C ARG A 53 -0.77 -10.98 -20.91
N SER A 54 -1.93 -10.94 -20.27
CA SER A 54 -2.27 -11.97 -19.30
C SER A 54 -3.77 -11.96 -19.05
N ARG A 55 -4.45 -12.82 -19.81
CA ARG A 55 -5.58 -13.58 -19.27
C ARG A 55 -5.02 -14.28 -18.04
N VAL A 56 -5.45 -13.85 -16.86
CA VAL A 56 -5.19 -14.59 -15.62
C VAL A 56 -6.02 -15.86 -15.70
N GLU A 57 -5.41 -16.89 -16.27
CA GLU A 57 -5.72 -18.27 -16.02
C GLU A 57 -5.04 -18.61 -14.70
N GLU A 58 -5.82 -19.03 -13.69
CA GLU A 58 -5.31 -19.60 -12.44
C GLU A 58 -4.33 -20.74 -12.74
N PRO A 59 -3.11 -20.73 -12.19
CA PRO A 59 -2.32 -21.94 -12.12
C PRO A 59 -2.71 -22.69 -10.85
N SER A 60 -3.57 -23.69 -11.04
CA SER A 60 -3.66 -24.87 -10.19
C SER A 60 -2.26 -25.38 -9.85
N ALA A 61 -2.10 -25.77 -8.60
CA ALA A 61 -0.98 -26.52 -8.06
C ALA A 61 -0.42 -27.55 -9.06
N ARG A 62 0.87 -27.43 -9.38
CA ARG A 62 1.67 -28.53 -9.90
C ARG A 62 3.10 -28.41 -9.37
N SER A 63 3.42 -29.42 -8.58
CA SER A 63 4.75 -29.90 -8.20
C SER A 63 5.75 -29.93 -9.34
N GLU A 64 7.00 -29.53 -9.09
CA GLU A 64 8.22 -30.36 -9.27
C GLU A 64 9.50 -29.53 -8.97
N PRO A 65 10.65 -30.19 -8.70
CA PRO A 65 11.73 -29.67 -7.88
C PRO A 65 12.94 -29.19 -8.70
N GLU A 66 13.59 -28.12 -8.27
CA GLU A 66 14.96 -27.81 -8.73
C GLU A 66 15.94 -27.74 -7.55
N ARG A 67 16.71 -28.82 -7.44
CA ARG A 67 17.99 -28.87 -6.73
C ARG A 67 19.07 -28.28 -7.62
N SER A 68 20.02 -27.57 -6.99
CA SER A 68 21.46 -27.38 -7.35
C SER A 68 21.82 -25.88 -7.32
N ALA A 69 22.78 -25.37 -6.55
CA ALA A 69 23.82 -25.99 -5.75
C ALA A 69 24.33 -25.00 -4.70
N ALA A 70 24.50 -25.48 -3.47
CA ALA A 70 25.64 -25.11 -2.63
C ALA A 70 25.99 -26.35 -1.81
N ALA A 71 26.96 -27.12 -2.30
CA ALA A 71 27.53 -28.24 -1.58
C ALA A 71 28.27 -27.71 -0.35
N VAL A 72 27.59 -27.75 0.80
CA VAL A 72 28.27 -27.83 2.09
C VAL A 72 28.16 -29.28 2.54
N PHE A 73 29.30 -29.97 2.48
CA PHE A 73 29.48 -31.30 3.03
C PHE A 73 29.20 -31.25 4.54
N ALA A 74 28.04 -31.74 4.95
CA ALA A 74 27.68 -31.93 6.34
C ALA A 74 26.97 -33.27 6.47
N GLU A 75 27.54 -34.13 7.31
CA GLU A 75 27.12 -35.49 7.68
C GLU A 75 25.60 -35.68 7.82
N PRO A 76 25.06 -36.87 7.48
CA PRO A 76 23.61 -37.15 7.46
C PRO A 76 22.94 -36.98 8.83
N ALA A 77 23.66 -37.17 9.94
CA ALA A 77 23.14 -36.97 11.29
C ALA A 77 22.86 -35.49 11.62
N THR A 78 23.65 -34.57 11.08
CA THR A 78 23.53 -33.12 11.37
C THR A 78 22.32 -32.50 10.67
N ARG A 79 21.94 -33.01 9.48
CA ARG A 79 20.76 -32.51 8.73
C ARG A 79 19.43 -32.91 9.37
N VAL A 80 19.35 -34.12 9.96
CA VAL A 80 18.16 -34.58 10.67
C VAL A 80 17.96 -33.80 11.97
N LEU A 81 19.04 -33.50 12.70
CA LEU A 81 18.99 -32.68 13.90
C LEU A 81 18.61 -31.23 13.61
N LEU A 82 19.09 -30.64 12.51
CA LEU A 82 18.76 -29.26 12.15
C LEU A 82 17.30 -29.11 11.67
N ALA A 83 16.78 -30.09 10.93
CA ALA A 83 15.38 -30.12 10.49
C ALA A 83 14.39 -30.42 11.63
N ALA A 84 14.78 -31.26 12.61
CA ALA A 84 14.00 -31.47 13.82
C ALA A 84 14.01 -30.22 14.72
N ALA A 85 15.13 -29.50 14.79
CA ALA A 85 15.23 -28.26 15.55
C ALA A 85 14.36 -27.14 14.97
N SER A 86 14.27 -27.00 13.65
CA SER A 86 13.40 -25.99 13.02
C SER A 86 11.91 -26.30 13.24
N GLY A 87 11.49 -27.57 13.15
CA GLY A 87 10.10 -27.97 13.39
C GLY A 87 9.64 -27.81 14.85
N VAL A 88 10.55 -27.95 15.81
CA VAL A 88 10.27 -27.69 17.24
C VAL A 88 10.20 -26.19 17.53
N LEU A 89 11.00 -25.37 16.84
CA LEU A 89 10.96 -23.90 16.95
C LEU A 89 9.66 -23.30 16.40
N ASP A 90 9.15 -23.80 15.27
CA ASP A 90 7.85 -23.38 14.70
C ASP A 90 6.65 -23.79 15.58
N LEU A 91 6.78 -24.90 16.32
CA LEU A 91 5.76 -25.33 17.29
C LEU A 91 5.76 -24.47 18.57
N LEU A 92 6.92 -23.92 18.96
CA LEU A 92 7.07 -23.06 20.13
C LEU A 92 6.77 -21.58 19.83
N VAL A 93 7.02 -21.12 18.61
CA VAL A 93 6.80 -19.75 18.17
C VAL A 93 6.06 -19.81 16.83
N PRO A 94 4.72 -19.75 16.84
CA PRO A 94 3.97 -19.59 15.60
C PRO A 94 4.53 -18.38 14.84
N PRO A 95 4.75 -18.46 13.51
CA PRO A 95 5.13 -17.29 12.75
C PRO A 95 4.02 -16.24 12.92
N ALA A 96 4.31 -15.19 13.67
CA ALA A 96 3.41 -14.07 13.88
C ALA A 96 3.35 -13.23 12.59
N GLN A 97 2.68 -13.75 11.57
CA GLN A 97 2.26 -13.00 10.39
C GLN A 97 1.01 -12.18 10.78
N ALA A 98 1.20 -11.17 11.63
CA ALA A 98 0.16 -10.22 11.97
C ALA A 98 0.53 -8.84 11.42
N GLN A 99 0.67 -8.74 10.09
CA GLN A 99 0.65 -7.43 9.45
C GLN A 99 -0.82 -7.00 9.42
N ALA A 100 -1.17 -6.02 10.25
CA ALA A 100 -2.52 -5.45 10.23
C ALA A 100 -2.76 -4.79 8.86
N ASP A 101 -3.68 -5.34 8.07
CA ASP A 101 -4.11 -4.73 6.83
C ASP A 101 -4.84 -3.41 7.11
N LEU A 102 -4.53 -2.38 6.32
CA LEU A 102 -5.20 -1.09 6.42
C LEU A 102 -6.66 -1.24 5.97
N ARG A 103 -7.61 -0.89 6.85
CA ARG A 103 -9.04 -0.95 6.55
C ARG A 103 -9.44 0.15 5.56
N ILE A 104 -9.73 -0.26 4.32
CA ILE A 104 -10.12 0.63 3.21
C ILE A 104 -11.50 0.32 2.61
N SER A 105 -12.28 -0.56 3.25
CA SER A 105 -13.58 -1.04 2.73
C SER A 105 -14.77 -0.54 3.53
N THR A 106 -14.68 0.65 4.13
CA THR A 106 -15.84 1.27 4.80
C THR A 106 -16.79 1.90 3.78
N PRO A 107 -18.09 2.09 4.13
CA PRO A 107 -19.03 2.79 3.25
C PRO A 107 -18.56 4.19 2.86
N ALA A 108 -18.00 4.96 3.81
CA ALA A 108 -17.47 6.30 3.56
C ALA A 108 -16.29 6.29 2.57
N VAL A 109 -15.31 5.39 2.77
CA VAL A 109 -14.18 5.23 1.85
C VAL A 109 -14.65 4.80 0.45
N THR A 110 -15.66 3.92 0.39
CA THR A 110 -16.25 3.46 -0.88
C THR A 110 -16.91 4.62 -1.63
N GLN A 111 -17.66 5.48 -0.94
CA GLN A 111 -18.29 6.65 -1.55
C GLN A 111 -17.25 7.65 -2.08
N LEU A 112 -16.19 7.91 -1.31
CA LEU A 112 -15.10 8.79 -1.74
C LEU A 112 -14.37 8.24 -2.97
N ARG A 113 -14.08 6.94 -3.02
CA ARG A 113 -13.51 6.28 -4.20
C ARG A 113 -14.39 6.42 -5.44
N GLN A 114 -15.70 6.27 -5.29
CA GLN A 114 -16.64 6.46 -6.40
C GLN A 114 -16.64 7.90 -6.92
N SER A 115 -16.64 8.88 -6.00
CA SER A 115 -16.52 10.30 -6.34
C SER A 115 -15.21 10.59 -7.09
N LEU A 116 -14.08 10.12 -6.55
CA LEU A 116 -12.75 10.27 -7.16
C LEU A 116 -12.68 9.63 -8.55
N ARG A 117 -13.25 8.43 -8.74
CA ARG A 117 -13.31 7.77 -10.05
C ARG A 117 -14.12 8.58 -11.05
N ALA A 118 -15.32 9.01 -10.68
CA ALA A 118 -16.19 9.81 -11.56
C ALA A 118 -15.52 11.15 -11.93
N ARG A 119 -14.78 11.75 -11.00
CA ARG A 119 -14.06 13.00 -11.24
C ARG A 119 -12.79 12.79 -12.05
N HIS A 120 -12.11 11.66 -11.85
CA HIS A 120 -10.94 11.27 -12.64
C HIS A 120 -11.28 11.20 -14.13
N GLN A 121 -12.43 10.63 -14.49
CA GLN A 121 -12.91 10.60 -15.88
C GLN A 121 -13.08 12.00 -16.48
N GLN A 122 -13.55 12.97 -15.70
CA GLN A 122 -13.71 14.36 -16.12
C GLN A 122 -12.37 15.10 -16.19
N LEU A 123 -11.41 14.74 -15.34
CA LEU A 123 -10.09 15.36 -15.28
C LEU A 123 -9.10 14.81 -16.31
N LYS A 124 -9.34 13.60 -16.83
CA LYS A 124 -8.45 12.89 -17.76
C LYS A 124 -7.99 13.73 -18.96
N PRO A 125 -8.87 14.46 -19.68
CA PRO A 125 -8.42 15.31 -20.80
C PRO A 125 -7.43 16.41 -20.38
N TYR A 126 -7.52 16.89 -19.13
CA TYR A 126 -6.65 17.93 -18.60
C TYR A 126 -5.33 17.38 -18.07
N TYR A 127 -5.27 16.10 -17.65
CA TYR A 127 -4.01 15.42 -17.41
C TYR A 127 -3.26 15.13 -18.71
N GLU A 128 -3.98 14.67 -19.74
CA GLU A 128 -3.43 14.34 -21.05
C GLU A 128 -2.87 15.57 -21.78
N SER A 129 -3.56 16.71 -21.71
CA SER A 129 -3.05 17.98 -22.24
C SER A 129 -1.93 18.59 -21.40
N GLY A 130 -1.83 18.20 -20.13
CA GLY A 130 -0.96 18.83 -19.13
C GLY A 130 -1.52 20.13 -18.55
N ALA A 131 -2.77 20.50 -18.82
CA ALA A 131 -3.40 21.61 -18.12
C ALA A 131 -3.40 21.41 -16.58
N VAL A 132 -3.58 20.17 -16.13
CA VAL A 132 -3.57 19.75 -14.74
C VAL A 132 -2.45 18.73 -14.51
N GLY A 133 -1.77 18.80 -13.36
CA GLY A 133 -0.74 17.85 -12.97
C GLY A 133 -0.81 17.51 -11.49
N PHE A 134 -0.05 16.49 -11.08
CA PHE A 134 0.04 16.03 -9.70
C PHE A 134 1.18 16.72 -8.96
N ALA A 135 0.88 17.38 -7.85
CA ALA A 135 1.88 17.95 -6.98
C ALA A 135 2.58 16.90 -6.11
N ARG A 136 3.71 17.27 -5.51
CA ARG A 136 4.55 16.34 -4.73
C ARG A 136 3.84 15.72 -3.51
N ASP A 137 2.80 16.38 -3.02
CA ASP A 137 1.97 15.94 -1.88
C ASP A 137 0.78 15.07 -2.31
N GLY A 138 0.69 14.70 -3.59
CA GLY A 138 -0.38 13.88 -4.15
C GLY A 138 -1.69 14.63 -4.40
N SER A 139 -1.72 15.95 -4.19
CA SER A 139 -2.80 16.81 -4.68
C SER A 139 -2.67 17.05 -6.19
N ILE A 140 -3.74 17.51 -6.82
CA ILE A 140 -3.69 17.96 -8.22
C ILE A 140 -3.77 19.49 -8.28
N GLN A 141 -3.13 20.08 -9.29
CA GLN A 141 -3.07 21.53 -9.49
C GLN A 141 -3.25 21.87 -10.97
N VAL A 142 -3.84 23.04 -11.24
CA VAL A 142 -3.80 23.62 -12.59
C VAL A 142 -2.36 24.08 -12.84
N ARG A 143 -1.63 23.34 -13.66
CA ARG A 143 -0.24 23.66 -14.01
C ARG A 143 -0.18 24.78 -15.03
N ASP A 144 -0.98 24.68 -16.09
CA ASP A 144 -1.00 25.65 -17.17
C ASP A 144 -2.46 25.97 -17.57
N GLN A 145 -2.91 27.14 -17.15
CA GLN A 145 -4.26 27.61 -17.42
C GLN A 145 -4.49 27.97 -18.91
N ASN A 146 -3.42 28.22 -19.68
CA ASN A 146 -3.54 28.56 -21.10
C ASN A 146 -3.93 27.36 -21.96
N LEU A 147 -3.72 26.15 -21.45
CA LEU A 147 -4.16 24.90 -22.07
C LEU A 147 -5.65 24.60 -21.80
N ILE A 148 -6.34 25.44 -21.02
CA ILE A 148 -7.78 25.30 -20.71
C ILE A 148 -8.58 26.38 -21.44
N PRO A 149 -9.58 26.01 -22.27
CA PRO A 149 -10.50 26.95 -22.90
C PRO A 149 -11.13 27.91 -21.88
N LEU A 150 -11.31 29.18 -22.27
CA LEU A 150 -11.75 30.23 -21.34
C LEU A 150 -13.07 29.87 -20.62
N ALA A 151 -14.01 29.28 -21.36
CA ALA A 151 -15.31 28.84 -20.86
C ALA A 151 -15.24 27.71 -19.82
N GLU A 152 -14.18 26.89 -19.84
CA GLU A 152 -14.03 25.71 -18.99
C GLU A 152 -13.23 25.99 -17.70
N ARG A 153 -12.46 27.07 -17.66
CA ARG A 153 -11.51 27.35 -16.56
C ARG A 153 -12.12 27.29 -15.17
N ASN A 154 -13.33 27.82 -14.98
CA ASN A 154 -14.01 27.78 -13.69
C ASN A 154 -14.46 26.35 -13.32
N ALA A 155 -14.93 25.58 -14.30
CA ALA A 155 -15.29 24.18 -14.09
C ALA A 155 -14.06 23.35 -13.72
N VAL A 156 -12.93 23.51 -14.43
CA VAL A 156 -11.69 22.77 -14.12
C VAL A 156 -11.15 23.12 -12.73
N ARG A 157 -11.14 24.40 -12.36
CA ARG A 157 -10.74 24.81 -11.00
C ARG A 157 -11.60 24.17 -9.92
N LYS A 158 -12.92 24.06 -10.17
CA LYS A 158 -13.83 23.37 -9.27
C LYS A 158 -13.54 21.88 -9.19
N LEU A 159 -13.32 21.21 -10.33
CA LEU A 159 -12.92 19.79 -10.34
C LEU A 159 -11.63 19.57 -9.55
N VAL A 160 -10.61 20.40 -9.75
CA VAL A 160 -9.34 20.34 -9.01
C VAL A 160 -9.56 20.51 -7.50
N ALA A 161 -10.33 21.51 -7.09
CA ALA A 161 -10.62 21.76 -5.68
C ALA A 161 -11.41 20.61 -5.03
N ASP A 162 -12.45 20.13 -5.71
CA ASP A 162 -13.29 19.06 -5.19
C ASP A 162 -12.48 17.73 -5.11
N ASP A 163 -11.59 17.42 -6.09
CA ASP A 163 -10.72 16.22 -6.06
C ASP A 163 -9.79 16.22 -4.86
N ASN A 164 -9.14 17.37 -4.61
CA ASN A 164 -8.27 17.53 -3.45
C ASN A 164 -9.03 17.42 -2.13
N ALA A 165 -10.28 17.91 -2.07
CA ALA A 165 -11.13 17.76 -0.90
C ALA A 165 -11.49 16.28 -0.63
N ASP A 166 -11.85 15.53 -1.68
CA ASP A 166 -12.17 14.10 -1.56
C ASP A 166 -10.93 13.27 -1.20
N ARG A 167 -9.74 13.60 -1.74
CA ARG A 167 -8.47 12.97 -1.33
C ARG A 167 -8.17 13.20 0.14
N ALA A 168 -8.31 14.43 0.62
CA ALA A 168 -8.09 14.76 2.02
C ALA A 168 -9.11 14.03 2.93
N ALA A 169 -10.37 13.96 2.52
CA ALA A 169 -11.38 13.19 3.23
C ALA A 169 -11.06 11.68 3.24
N LEU A 170 -10.60 11.13 2.12
CA LEU A 170 -10.23 9.73 1.99
C LEU A 170 -9.15 9.35 3.01
N TYR A 171 -8.08 10.12 3.11
CA TYR A 171 -6.99 9.82 4.04
C TYR A 171 -7.45 9.86 5.50
N ARG A 172 -8.27 10.87 5.85
CA ARG A 172 -8.86 11.00 7.18
C ARG A 172 -9.79 9.83 7.51
N GLU A 173 -10.66 9.43 6.58
CA GLU A 173 -11.59 8.31 6.78
C GLU A 173 -10.85 6.98 6.92
N ILE A 174 -9.77 6.77 6.17
CA ILE A 174 -8.90 5.59 6.34
C ILE A 174 -8.26 5.62 7.73
N ALA A 175 -7.68 6.75 8.16
CA ALA A 175 -7.08 6.89 9.48
C ALA A 175 -8.09 6.57 10.60
N ASN A 176 -9.29 7.15 10.53
CA ASN A 176 -10.38 6.94 11.47
C ASN A 176 -10.87 5.48 11.47
N ALA A 177 -11.04 4.86 10.30
CA ALA A 177 -11.47 3.48 10.16
C ALA A 177 -10.49 2.46 10.76
N ASN A 178 -9.22 2.86 10.91
CA ASN A 178 -8.17 2.08 11.54
C ASN A 178 -7.95 2.45 13.02
N GLY A 179 -8.78 3.33 13.60
CA GLY A 179 -8.65 3.76 15.00
C GLY A 179 -7.39 4.59 15.26
N ARG A 180 -6.78 5.14 14.21
CA ARG A 180 -5.50 5.87 14.25
C ARG A 180 -5.58 7.18 13.48
N PRO A 181 -6.29 8.20 14.00
CA PRO A 181 -6.35 9.52 13.36
C PRO A 181 -4.97 10.16 13.18
N ASP A 182 -4.02 9.80 14.04
CA ASP A 182 -2.62 10.23 13.98
C ASP A 182 -1.89 9.73 12.71
N TRP A 183 -2.38 8.67 12.07
CA TRP A 183 -1.79 8.14 10.82
C TRP A 183 -2.16 8.93 9.58
N GLU A 184 -3.05 9.93 9.64
CA GLU A 184 -3.51 10.63 8.43
C GLU A 184 -2.34 11.20 7.60
N ALA A 185 -1.35 11.77 8.25
CA ALA A 185 -0.18 12.35 7.58
C ALA A 185 0.66 11.29 6.86
N ASP A 186 0.92 10.16 7.52
CA ASP A 186 1.68 9.05 6.94
C ASP A 186 0.91 8.38 5.78
N ILE A 187 -0.40 8.19 5.95
CA ILE A 187 -1.29 7.70 4.89
C ILE A 187 -1.20 8.63 3.67
N ARG A 188 -1.34 9.93 3.87
CA ARG A 188 -1.26 10.93 2.79
C ARG A 188 0.09 10.86 2.09
N ALA A 189 1.19 10.80 2.83
CA ALA A 189 2.54 10.71 2.26
C ALA A 189 2.73 9.43 1.43
N THR A 190 2.29 8.28 1.94
CA THR A 190 2.33 7.01 1.20
C THR A 190 1.50 7.09 -0.08
N PHE A 191 0.25 7.58 -0.01
CA PHE A 191 -0.60 7.73 -1.19
C PHE A 191 0.02 8.70 -2.21
N ALA A 192 0.59 9.82 -1.77
CA ALA A 192 1.25 10.78 -2.66
C ALA A 192 2.36 10.13 -3.50
N GLN A 193 3.22 9.33 -2.86
CA GLN A 193 4.26 8.58 -3.55
C GLN A 193 3.68 7.61 -4.59
N ARG A 194 2.62 6.86 -4.23
CA ARG A 194 1.97 5.92 -5.15
C ARG A 194 1.26 6.64 -6.32
N TRP A 195 0.62 7.79 -6.06
CA TRP A 195 0.04 8.62 -7.12
C TRP A 195 1.10 9.05 -8.12
N ILE A 196 2.23 9.59 -7.64
CA ILE A 196 3.33 10.04 -8.51
C ILE A 196 3.88 8.90 -9.37
N GLN A 197 4.08 7.72 -8.78
CA GLN A 197 4.55 6.56 -9.54
C GLN A 197 3.57 6.17 -10.67
N ARG A 198 2.26 6.19 -10.38
CA ARG A 198 1.23 5.82 -11.36
C ARG A 198 1.08 6.86 -12.47
N VAL A 199 1.14 8.16 -12.15
CA VAL A 199 0.99 9.22 -13.15
C VAL A 199 2.25 9.39 -14.00
N ALA A 200 3.43 9.12 -13.43
CA ALA A 200 4.67 9.03 -14.20
C ALA A 200 4.58 7.91 -15.24
N ALA A 201 4.11 6.71 -14.85
CA ALA A 201 3.89 5.59 -15.77
C ALA A 201 2.82 5.88 -16.84
N ALA A 202 1.81 6.71 -16.51
CA ALA A 202 0.80 7.17 -17.46
C ALA A 202 1.31 8.29 -18.39
N GLY A 203 2.54 8.79 -18.18
CA GLY A 203 3.08 9.92 -18.91
C GLY A 203 2.28 11.20 -18.69
N TRP A 204 1.81 11.46 -17.47
CA TRP A 204 1.22 12.75 -17.08
C TRP A 204 2.22 13.58 -16.30
N TYR A 205 1.94 14.87 -16.18
CA TYR A 205 2.82 15.77 -15.45
C TYR A 205 2.68 15.62 -13.94
N TYR A 206 3.82 15.60 -13.26
CA TYR A 206 3.91 15.60 -11.82
C TYR A 206 5.06 16.49 -11.33
N GLN A 207 5.04 16.87 -10.07
CA GLN A 207 6.17 17.55 -9.42
C GLN A 207 7.18 16.53 -8.90
N ASP A 208 8.45 16.74 -9.20
CA ASP A 208 9.55 15.99 -8.59
C ASP A 208 9.80 16.42 -7.13
N ALA A 209 10.88 15.89 -6.53
CA ALA A 209 11.25 16.18 -5.14
C ALA A 209 11.49 17.68 -4.89
N ASP A 210 12.01 18.40 -5.88
CA ASP A 210 12.30 19.84 -5.83
C ASP A 210 11.05 20.69 -6.09
N GLY A 211 9.92 20.08 -6.45
CA GLY A 211 8.68 20.76 -6.80
C GLY A 211 8.62 21.20 -8.27
N THR A 212 9.55 20.74 -9.09
CA THR A 212 9.61 21.08 -10.52
C THR A 212 8.65 20.19 -11.31
N TRP A 213 7.88 20.79 -12.21
CA TRP A 213 6.99 20.04 -13.09
C TRP A 213 7.78 19.24 -14.13
N THR A 214 7.58 17.93 -14.14
CA THR A 214 8.22 16.97 -15.06
C THR A 214 7.20 15.97 -15.60
N ARG A 215 7.59 15.21 -16.63
CA ARG A 215 6.81 14.17 -17.30
C ARG A 215 7.77 13.13 -17.88
N GLN A 216 7.46 11.84 -17.74
CA GLN A 216 8.19 10.73 -18.37
C GLN A 216 7.54 10.31 -19.69
#